data_AF-A0A4Y3RSS0-F1
#
_entry.id   AF-A0A4Y3RSS0-F1
#
_cell.length_a   1.000
_cell.length_b   1.000
_cell.length_c   1.000
_cell.angle_alpha   90.00
_cell.angle_beta   90.00
_cell.angle_gamma   90.00
#
_symmetry.space_group_name_H-M   'P 1'
#
loop_
_entity.id
_entity.type
_entity.pdbx_description
1 polymer ?
#
loop_
_entity_poly.entity_id
_entity_poly.type
_entity_poly.pdbx_seq_one_letter_code
_entity_poly.pdbx_strand_id
1 'polypeptide(L)'
;MAPQHSPRRARITFSDSAAKQLENITSEAEIHALDRALVVVSVDPDVGEPLPGDGAGPHLRQYTDDIERVRLLYWVTVLRTVVVVAYIEV
;
A
#
# COMPACT_ATOMS: atom_id res chain seq x y z
N MET A 1 11.87 -6.91 31.77
CA MET A 1 11.34 -7.45 30.49
C MET A 1 10.44 -6.39 29.90
N ALA A 2 10.87 -5.72 28.82
CA ALA A 2 10.01 -4.78 28.10
C ALA A 2 8.97 -5.58 27.30
N PRO A 3 7.69 -5.15 27.25
CA PRO A 3 6.73 -5.76 26.36
C PRO A 3 7.25 -5.54 24.93
N GLN A 4 7.55 -6.64 24.24
CA GLN A 4 7.83 -6.61 22.81
C GLN A 4 6.53 -6.14 22.15
N HIS A 5 6.46 -4.84 21.83
CA HIS A 5 5.40 -4.31 21.01
C HIS A 5 5.45 -5.06 19.68
N SER A 6 4.55 -6.03 19.49
CA SER A 6 4.24 -6.51 18.15
C SER A 6 4.00 -5.26 17.30
N PRO A 7 4.75 -5.04 16.20
CA PRO A 7 4.59 -3.85 15.39
C PRO A 7 3.12 -3.81 14.98
N ARG A 8 2.43 -2.75 15.41
CA ARG A 8 0.99 -2.62 15.28
C ARG A 8 0.69 -2.42 13.80
N ARG A 9 0.51 -3.54 13.09
CA ARG A 9 0.28 -3.60 11.65
C ARG A 9 -0.88 -2.67 11.31
N ALA A 10 -0.63 -1.77 10.37
CA ALA A 10 -1.67 -0.92 9.82
C ALA A 10 -2.71 -1.81 9.15
N ARG A 11 -3.99 -1.51 9.39
CA ARG A 11 -5.08 -2.24 8.74
C ARG A 11 -5.16 -1.78 7.29
N ILE A 12 -5.08 -2.73 6.36
CA ILE A 12 -5.19 -2.44 4.93
C ILE A 12 -6.66 -2.51 4.51
N THR A 13 -7.10 -1.58 3.69
CA THR A 13 -8.41 -1.59 3.03
C THR A 13 -8.22 -1.25 1.55
N PHE A 14 -8.86 -2.00 0.67
CA PHE A 14 -8.82 -1.74 -0.76
C PHE A 14 -9.99 -0.86 -1.17
N SER A 15 -9.76 0.07 -2.08
CA SER A 15 -10.84 0.74 -2.81
C SER A 15 -11.53 -0.24 -3.75
N ASP A 16 -12.77 0.05 -4.15
CA ASP A 16 -13.48 -0.76 -5.15
C ASP A 16 -12.71 -0.85 -6.48
N SER A 17 -11.95 0.20 -6.84
CA SER A 17 -11.06 0.22 -7.99
C SER A 17 -9.87 -0.72 -7.83
N ALA A 18 -9.22 -0.72 -6.66
CA ALA A 18 -8.09 -1.60 -6.37
C ALA A 18 -8.52 -3.07 -6.28
N ALA A 19 -9.72 -3.35 -5.73
CA ALA A 19 -10.28 -4.69 -5.69
C ALA A 19 -10.53 -5.24 -7.11
N LYS A 20 -11.10 -4.43 -8.00
CA LYS A 20 -11.27 -4.81 -9.42
C LYS A 20 -9.94 -5.00 -10.16
N GLN A 21 -8.92 -4.21 -9.83
CA GLN A 21 -7.59 -4.42 -10.38
C GLN A 21 -7.01 -5.74 -9.93
N LEU A 22 -7.12 -6.07 -8.63
CA LEU A 22 -6.65 -7.34 -8.08
C LEU A 22 -7.31 -8.55 -8.79
N GLU A 23 -8.60 -8.48 -9.11
CA GLU A 23 -9.29 -9.52 -9.87
C GLU A 23 -8.79 -9.65 -11.32
N ASN A 24 -8.27 -8.57 -11.91
CA ASN A 24 -7.73 -8.55 -13.26
C ASN A 24 -6.25 -8.92 -13.33
N ILE A 25 -5.56 -9.02 -12.18
CA ILE A 25 -4.18 -9.53 -12.13
C ILE A 25 -4.23 -11.02 -12.45
N THR A 26 -3.67 -11.40 -13.60
CA THR A 26 -3.61 -12.80 -14.05
C THR A 26 -2.24 -13.42 -13.86
N SER A 27 -1.22 -12.61 -13.59
CA SER A 27 0.16 -13.03 -13.39
C SER A 27 0.42 -13.37 -11.92
N GLU A 28 0.90 -14.58 -11.65
CA GLU A 28 1.28 -14.97 -10.29
C GLU A 28 2.39 -14.08 -9.71
N ALA A 29 3.35 -13.67 -10.55
CA ALA A 29 4.44 -12.78 -10.16
C ALA A 29 3.95 -11.42 -9.64
N GLU A 30 2.93 -10.85 -10.27
CA GLU A 30 2.30 -9.58 -9.86
C GLU A 30 1.56 -9.72 -8.52
N ILE A 31 0.86 -10.84 -8.31
CA ILE A 31 0.18 -11.14 -7.04
C ILE A 31 1.21 -11.25 -5.91
N HIS A 32 2.27 -12.02 -6.12
CA HIS A 32 3.34 -12.18 -5.12
C HIS A 32 3.99 -10.83 -4.76
N ALA A 33 4.20 -10.00 -5.77
CA ALA A 33 4.81 -8.69 -5.57
C ALA A 33 3.90 -7.69 -4.85
N LEU A 34 2.61 -7.72 -5.17
CA LEU A 34 1.60 -6.98 -4.45
C LEU A 34 1.54 -7.43 -2.97
N ASP A 35 1.52 -8.73 -2.70
CA ASP A 35 1.44 -9.27 -1.33
C ASP A 35 2.64 -8.81 -0.49
N ARG A 36 3.83 -8.80 -1.09
CA ARG A 36 5.04 -8.28 -0.46
C ARG A 36 4.95 -6.79 -0.18
N ALA A 37 4.55 -5.99 -1.16
CA ALA A 37 4.37 -4.55 -1.01
C ALA A 37 3.35 -4.22 0.10
N LEU A 38 2.24 -4.96 0.16
CA LEU A 38 1.23 -4.83 1.22
C LEU A 38 1.79 -5.15 2.60
N VAL A 39 2.63 -6.19 2.74
CA VAL A 39 3.30 -6.50 4.01
C VAL A 39 4.19 -5.34 4.46
N VAL A 40 4.99 -4.78 3.55
CA VAL A 40 5.88 -3.65 3.85
C VAL A 40 5.08 -2.44 4.32
N VAL A 41 4.05 -2.04 3.56
CA VAL A 41 3.19 -0.89 3.90
C VAL A 41 2.36 -1.16 5.18
N SER A 42 2.03 -2.41 5.49
CA SER A 42 1.36 -2.76 6.74
C SER A 42 2.28 -2.61 7.96
N VAL A 43 3.56 -2.98 7.82
CA VAL A 43 4.56 -2.85 8.89
C VAL A 43 4.94 -1.39 9.08
N ASP A 44 5.23 -0.68 7.99
CA ASP A 44 5.58 0.72 7.96
C ASP A 44 4.72 1.46 6.93
N PRO A 45 3.60 2.09 7.35
CA PRO A 45 2.73 2.82 6.45
C PRO A 45 3.37 4.11 5.93
N ASP A 46 4.45 4.61 6.54
CA ASP A 46 5.12 5.85 6.14
C ASP A 46 6.27 5.62 5.14
N VAL A 47 6.53 4.36 4.75
CA VAL A 47 7.57 3.95 3.80
C VAL A 47 7.39 4.54 2.38
N GLY A 48 6.16 4.78 1.95
CA GLY A 48 5.85 5.33 0.64
C GLY A 48 6.13 6.83 0.56
N GLU A 49 6.63 7.26 -0.60
CA GLU A 49 6.92 8.66 -0.87
C GLU A 49 5.61 9.47 -0.95
N PRO A 50 5.50 10.61 -0.26
CA PRO A 50 4.33 11.46 -0.35
C PRO A 50 4.22 12.04 -1.77
N LEU A 51 3.09 11.80 -2.42
CA LEU A 51 2.77 12.44 -3.69
C LEU A 51 2.33 13.87 -3.43
N PRO A 52 2.78 14.85 -4.24
CA PRO A 52 2.28 16.20 -4.17
C PRO A 52 0.79 16.19 -4.55
N GLY A 53 -0.06 16.31 -3.53
CA GLY A 53 -1.50 16.44 -3.68
C GLY A 53 -1.95 17.87 -3.39
N ASP A 54 -3.03 18.28 -4.03
CA ASP A 54 -3.51 19.66 -4.13
C ASP A 54 -4.11 20.21 -2.82
N GLY A 55 -3.80 19.61 -1.66
CA GLY A 55 -4.30 19.99 -0.33
C GLY A 55 -5.79 19.73 -0.09
N ALA A 56 -6.57 19.44 -1.13
CA ALA A 56 -8.02 19.19 -1.05
C ALA A 56 -8.39 17.71 -0.82
N GLY A 57 -7.41 16.80 -0.82
CA GLY A 57 -7.62 15.36 -0.72
C GLY A 57 -6.75 14.68 0.35
N PRO A 58 -6.99 13.40 0.63
CA PRO A 58 -6.12 12.60 1.49
C PRO A 58 -4.68 12.59 0.95
N HIS A 59 -3.71 12.64 1.87
CA HIS A 59 -2.28 12.63 1.53
C HIS A 59 -1.90 11.29 0.89
N LEU A 60 -1.90 11.28 -0.45
CA LEU A 60 -1.51 10.13 -1.24
C LEU A 60 -0.01 9.87 -1.07
N ARG A 61 0.33 8.60 -0.99
CA ARG A 61 1.68 8.07 -0.95
C ARG A 61 1.85 7.05 -2.07
N GLN A 62 3.04 7.01 -2.63
CA GLN A 62 3.44 6.04 -3.63
C GLN A 62 4.54 5.16 -3.05
N TYR A 63 4.30 3.85 -3.03
CA TYR A 63 5.37 2.87 -2.82
C TYR A 63 5.73 2.28 -4.18
N THR A 64 7.02 2.29 -4.51
CA THR A 64 7.53 1.70 -5.75
C THR A 64 8.53 0.62 -5.37
N ASP A 65 8.33 -0.58 -5.90
CA ASP A 65 9.27 -1.68 -5.81
C ASP A 65 9.92 -1.87 -7.18
N ASP A 66 11.14 -1.37 -7.33
CA ASP A 66 11.88 -1.46 -8.60
C ASP A 66 12.38 -2.89 -8.88
N ILE A 67 12.43 -3.75 -7.86
CA ILE A 67 12.86 -5.14 -8.00
C ILE A 67 11.75 -5.94 -8.67
N GLU A 68 10.52 -5.78 -8.17
CA GLU A 68 9.35 -6.53 -8.62
C GLU A 68 8.45 -5.71 -9.58
N ARG A 69 8.87 -4.49 -9.95
CA ARG A 69 8.20 -3.54 -10.86
C ARG A 69 6.76 -3.21 -10.47
N VAL A 70 6.52 -3.10 -9.17
CA VAL A 70 5.20 -2.79 -8.62
C VAL A 70 5.17 -1.35 -8.14
N ARG A 71 4.11 -0.63 -8.50
CA ARG A 71 3.80 0.68 -7.95
C ARG A 71 2.44 0.65 -7.26
N LEU A 72 2.47 0.91 -5.96
CA LEU A 72 1.30 0.95 -5.09
C LEU A 72 0.97 2.39 -4.74
N LEU A 73 -0.26 2.80 -5.00
CA LEU A 73 -0.80 4.09 -4.58
C LEU A 73 -1.73 3.88 -3.39
N TYR A 74 -1.45 4.54 -2.28
CA TYR A 74 -2.23 4.40 -1.06
C TYR A 74 -2.26 5.70 -0.26
N TRP A 75 -3.17 5.82 0.70
CA TRP A 75 -3.08 6.86 1.73
C TRP A 75 -3.22 6.26 3.12
N VAL A 76 -2.75 6.98 4.12
CA VAL A 76 -2.86 6.58 5.52
C VAL A 76 -3.84 7.52 6.20
N THR A 77 -4.86 6.94 6.85
CA THR A 77 -5.80 7.74 7.65
C THR A 77 -5.22 8.05 9.02
N VAL A 78 -5.79 9.06 9.71
CA VAL A 78 -5.45 9.39 11.10
C VAL A 78 -5.62 8.22 12.08
N LEU A 79 -6.42 7.21 11.73
CA LEU A 79 -6.61 5.98 12.51
C LEU A 79 -5.58 4.89 12.18
N ARG A 80 -4.52 5.20 11.41
CA ARG A 80 -3.48 4.26 10.97
C ARG A 80 -4.05 3.12 10.10
N THR A 81 -5.10 3.43 9.34
CA THR A 81 -5.62 2.54 8.29
C THR A 81 -4.96 2.92 6.97
N VAL A 82 -4.34 1.96 6.30
CA VAL A 82 -3.80 2.08 4.95
C VAL A 82 -4.93 1.80 3.98
N VAL A 83 -5.28 2.78 3.14
CA VAL A 83 -6.25 2.58 2.06
C VAL A 83 -5.50 2.53 0.75
N VAL A 84 -5.51 1.37 0.10
CA VAL A 84 -4.88 1.16 -1.21
C VAL A 84 -5.85 1.60 -2.30
N VAL A 85 -5.40 2.56 -3.11
CA VAL A 85 -6.19 3.23 -4.13
C VAL A 85 -5.99 2.58 -5.49
N ALA A 86 -4.75 2.23 -5.84
CA ALA A 86 -4.43 1.62 -7.13
C ALA A 86 -3.13 0.80 -7.10
N TYR A 87 -3.09 -0.21 -7.96
CA TYR A 87 -1.93 -0.99 -8.35
C TYR A 87 -1.56 -0.65 -9.81
N ILE A 88 -0.26 -0.46 -10.05
CA ILE A 88 0.30 -0.19 -11.38
C ILE A 88 1.51 -1.12 -11.56
N GLU A 89 1.47 -1.96 -12.59
CA GLU A 89 2.63 -2.70 -13.10
C GLU A 89 3.45 -1.77 -14.02
N VAL A 90 4.78 -1.74 -13.87
CA VAL A 90 5.68 -0.82 -14.62
C VAL A 90 6.53 -1.56 -15.64
#